data_AF-A0A7C7FTJ1-F1
#
_entry.id   AF-A0A7C7FTJ1-F1
#
_cell.length_a   1.000
_cell.length_b   1.000
_cell.length_c   1.000
_cell.angle_alpha   90.00
_cell.angle_beta   90.00
_cell.angle_gamma   90.00
#
_symmetry.space_group_name_H-M   'P 1'
#
loop_
_entity.id
_entity.type
_entity.pdbx_description
1 polymer ?
#
loop_
_entity_poly.entity_id
_entity_poly.type
_entity_poly.pdbx_seq_one_letter_code
_entity_poly.pdbx_strand_id
1 'polypeptide(L)'
;MHDGSQLILKKLESDYDPMDRLEAVRVLHETSRRAEFATGVIYVEPDKEDFIDVLNLVEEPLATLPLERVRPTKIAFEKILKELR
;
A
#
# COMPACT_ATOMS: atom_id res chain seq x y z
N MET A 1 11.41 0.59 -29.62
CA MET A 1 10.52 1.66 -30.14
C MET A 1 10.86 1.85 -31.61
N HIS A 2 10.11 1.20 -32.51
CA HIS A 2 10.35 1.23 -33.96
C HIS A 2 9.03 1.40 -34.76
N ASP A 3 7.94 1.68 -34.08
CA ASP A 3 6.57 1.81 -34.61
C ASP A 3 6.15 3.27 -34.83
N GLY A 4 7.02 4.24 -34.54
CA GLY A 4 6.71 5.67 -34.64
C GLY A 4 5.94 6.25 -33.45
N SER A 5 5.77 5.49 -32.36
CA SER A 5 5.17 5.99 -31.12
C SER A 5 6.04 7.09 -30.49
N GLN A 6 5.40 8.19 -30.06
CA GLN A 6 6.05 9.28 -29.32
C GLN A 6 5.68 9.19 -27.84
N LEU A 7 6.69 9.13 -26.98
CA LEU A 7 6.52 9.16 -25.53
C LEU A 7 6.59 10.61 -25.05
N ILE A 8 5.49 11.12 -24.47
CA ILE A 8 5.44 12.45 -23.88
C ILE A 8 5.39 12.31 -22.36
N LEU A 9 6.42 12.84 -21.69
CA LEU A 9 6.53 12.85 -20.24
C LEU A 9 6.19 14.24 -19.72
N LYS A 10 5.20 14.34 -18.84
CA LYS A 10 4.85 15.60 -18.17
C LYS A 10 5.14 15.49 -16.68
N LYS A 11 5.91 16.45 -16.16
CA LYS A 11 6.13 16.60 -14.72
C LYS A 11 4.88 17.19 -14.09
N LEU A 12 4.53 16.73 -12.89
CA LEU A 12 3.53 17.40 -12.07
C LEU A 12 3.97 18.85 -11.79
N GLU A 13 3.04 19.78 -11.93
CA GLU A 13 3.28 21.20 -11.72
C GLU A 13 3.69 21.45 -10.26
N SER A 14 4.40 22.56 -10.00
CA SER A 14 4.97 22.85 -8.67
C SER A 14 3.96 23.12 -7.56
N ASP A 15 2.70 23.38 -7.91
CA ASP A 15 1.56 23.59 -7.02
C ASP A 15 0.72 22.33 -6.78
N TYR A 16 1.13 21.20 -7.36
CA TYR A 16 0.45 19.93 -7.18
C TYR A 16 0.51 19.43 -5.72
N ASP A 17 -0.65 19.25 -5.10
CA ASP A 17 -0.78 18.62 -3.78
C ASP A 17 -0.98 17.09 -3.93
N PRO A 18 0.03 16.26 -3.59
CA PRO A 18 -0.07 14.81 -3.70
C PRO A 18 -0.98 14.18 -2.62
N MET A 19 -1.52 14.96 -1.67
CA MET A 19 -2.48 14.47 -0.68
C MET A 19 -3.94 14.60 -1.18
N ASP A 20 -4.20 15.34 -2.26
CA ASP A 20 -5.53 15.39 -2.87
C ASP A 20 -5.75 14.19 -3.78
N ARG A 21 -6.53 13.22 -3.27
CA ARG A 21 -6.89 12.01 -4.00
C ARG A 21 -7.67 12.30 -5.29
N LEU A 22 -8.54 13.30 -5.30
CA LEU A 22 -9.35 13.62 -6.48
C LEU A 22 -8.49 14.25 -7.56
N GLU A 23 -7.56 15.12 -7.17
CA GLU A 23 -6.57 15.73 -8.07
C GLU A 23 -5.66 14.67 -8.71
N ALA A 24 -5.21 13.69 -7.93
CA ALA A 24 -4.43 12.56 -8.43
C ALA A 24 -5.16 11.74 -9.50
N VAL A 25 -6.43 11.43 -9.26
CA VAL A 25 -7.27 10.72 -10.24
C VAL A 25 -7.47 11.58 -11.50
N ARG A 26 -7.71 12.88 -11.35
CA ARG A 26 -7.86 13.82 -12.47
C ARG A 26 -6.62 13.85 -13.34
N VAL A 27 -5.45 14.02 -12.74
CA VAL A 27 -4.17 14.09 -13.46
C VAL A 27 -3.92 12.80 -14.25
N LEU A 28 -4.10 11.63 -13.63
CA LEU A 28 -3.94 10.34 -14.31
C LEU A 28 -4.86 10.22 -15.54
N HIS A 29 -6.12 10.60 -15.39
CA HIS A 29 -7.10 10.57 -16.48
C HIS A 29 -6.73 11.54 -17.61
N GLU A 30 -6.33 12.75 -17.27
CA GLU A 30 -5.99 13.79 -18.24
C GLU A 30 -4.71 13.47 -19.03
N THR A 31 -3.66 12.97 -18.36
CA THR A 31 -2.43 12.55 -19.04
C THR A 31 -2.71 11.35 -19.94
N SER A 32 -3.50 10.38 -19.48
CA SER A 32 -3.90 9.24 -20.31
C SER A 32 -4.64 9.68 -21.59
N ARG A 33 -5.57 10.63 -21.48
CA ARG A 33 -6.29 11.20 -22.65
C ARG A 33 -5.37 11.88 -23.66
N ARG A 34 -4.22 12.40 -23.23
CA ARG A 34 -3.23 13.05 -24.09
C ARG A 34 -2.12 12.11 -24.59
N ALA A 35 -2.19 10.81 -24.28
CA ALA A 35 -1.10 9.86 -24.51
C ALA A 35 0.22 10.30 -23.83
N GLU A 36 0.09 10.95 -22.68
CA GLU A 36 1.19 11.40 -21.84
C GLU A 36 1.30 10.53 -20.59
N PHE A 37 2.49 10.51 -20.00
CA PHE A 37 2.71 9.91 -18.69
C PHE A 37 2.91 11.00 -17.64
N ALA A 38 2.10 10.94 -16.58
CA ALA A 38 2.35 11.66 -15.34
C ALA A 38 3.61 11.11 -14.68
N THR A 39 4.53 11.98 -14.27
CA THR A 39 5.79 11.61 -13.64
C THR A 39 5.98 12.34 -12.30
N GLY A 40 6.52 11.64 -11.30
CA GLY A 40 6.70 12.15 -9.93
C GLY A 40 5.81 11.42 -8.91
N VAL A 41 5.63 12.02 -7.74
CA VAL A 41 4.73 11.52 -6.70
C VAL A 41 3.30 11.90 -7.07
N ILE A 42 2.52 10.91 -7.51
CA ILE A 42 1.14 11.14 -7.93
C ILE A 42 0.20 11.21 -6.72
N TYR A 43 0.34 10.34 -5.74
CA TYR A 43 -0.50 10.39 -4.54
C TYR A 43 0.24 9.80 -3.35
N VAL A 44 0.05 10.38 -2.17
CA VAL A 44 0.53 9.86 -0.90
C VAL A 44 -0.50 10.13 0.20
N GLU A 45 -0.67 9.17 1.10
CA GLU A 45 -1.54 9.28 2.28
C GLU A 45 -0.69 8.94 3.53
N PRO A 46 0.08 9.90 4.08
CA PRO A 46 1.03 9.63 5.16
C PRO A 46 0.36 9.20 6.48
N ASP A 47 -0.88 9.65 6.70
CA ASP A 47 -1.63 9.39 7.93
C ASP A 47 -2.39 8.06 7.88
N LYS A 48 -2.28 7.29 6.79
CA LYS A 48 -2.90 5.97 6.69
C LYS A 48 -2.15 4.99 7.59
N GLU A 49 -2.88 4.27 8.44
CA GLU A 49 -2.33 3.14 9.17
C GLU A 49 -1.66 2.14 8.21
N ASP A 50 -0.47 1.69 8.59
CA ASP A 50 0.24 0.69 7.82
C ASP A 50 -0.32 -0.73 8.09
N PHE A 51 0.14 -1.70 7.31
CA PHE A 51 -0.35 -3.07 7.46
C PHE A 51 0.05 -3.73 8.77
N ILE A 52 1.14 -3.30 9.40
CA ILE A 52 1.61 -3.85 10.68
C ILE A 52 0.62 -3.43 11.77
N ASP A 53 0.22 -2.16 11.78
CA ASP A 53 -0.77 -1.61 12.71
C ASP A 53 -2.16 -2.21 12.48
N VAL A 54 -2.65 -2.22 11.23
CA VAL A 54 -3.98 -2.74 10.88
C VAL A 54 -4.13 -4.22 11.23
N LEU A 55 -3.07 -5.02 11.04
CA LEU A 55 -3.06 -6.44 11.37
C LEU A 55 -2.71 -6.71 12.84
N ASN A 56 -2.44 -5.65 13.62
CA ASN A 56 -2.01 -5.73 15.01
C ASN A 56 -0.84 -6.72 15.20
N LEU A 57 0.15 -6.60 14.32
CA LEU A 57 1.33 -7.46 14.36
C LEU A 57 2.29 -6.98 15.45
N VAL A 58 3.14 -7.91 15.90
CA VAL A 58 4.27 -7.58 16.77
C VAL A 58 5.37 -6.88 15.97
N GLU A 59 6.24 -6.13 16.65
CA GLU A 59 7.37 -5.43 16.02
C GLU A 59 8.36 -6.38 15.33
N GLU A 60 8.44 -7.62 15.80
CA GLU A 60 9.38 -8.61 15.28
C GLU A 60 8.86 -9.27 13.98
N PRO A 61 9.70 -9.46 12.95
CA PRO A 61 9.28 -10.11 11.72
C PRO A 61 8.74 -11.53 11.98
N LEU A 62 7.48 -11.78 11.59
CA LEU A 62 6.82 -13.07 11.77
C LEU A 62 7.65 -14.25 11.24
N ALA A 63 8.38 -14.04 10.13
CA ALA A 63 9.23 -15.05 9.51
C ALA A 63 10.38 -15.55 10.39
N THR A 64 10.72 -14.81 11.45
CA THR A 64 11.84 -15.11 12.35
C THR A 64 11.39 -15.57 13.73
N LEU A 65 10.09 -15.55 14.01
CA LEU A 65 9.59 -15.93 15.31
C LEU A 65 9.75 -17.44 15.54
N PRO A 66 10.23 -17.86 16.72
CA PRO A 66 10.35 -19.27 17.06
C PRO A 66 8.98 -19.92 17.22
N LEU A 67 8.89 -21.22 16.92
CA LEU A 67 7.62 -21.97 16.95
C LEU A 67 6.95 -21.93 18.31
N GLU A 68 7.73 -21.88 19.39
CA GLU A 68 7.24 -21.83 20.76
C GLU A 68 6.48 -20.55 21.08
N ARG A 69 6.73 -19.45 20.34
CA ARG A 69 6.00 -18.18 20.49
C ARG A 69 4.73 -18.11 19.64
N VAL A 70 4.75 -18.73 18.45
CA VAL A 70 3.61 -18.66 17.50
C VAL A 70 2.62 -19.82 17.68
N ARG A 71 3.04 -20.90 18.35
CA ARG A 71 2.21 -22.08 18.60
C ARG A 71 1.69 -22.08 20.03
N PRO A 72 0.37 -22.07 20.26
CA PRO A 72 -0.17 -22.20 21.61
C PRO A 72 0.18 -23.57 22.20
N THR A 73 0.38 -23.62 23.52
CA THR A 73 0.53 -24.89 24.23
C THR A 73 -0.76 -25.71 24.12
N LYS A 74 -0.64 -27.04 24.28
CA LYS A 74 -1.82 -27.93 24.23
C LYS A 74 -2.92 -27.49 25.20
N ILE A 75 -2.55 -27.10 26.42
CA ILE A 75 -3.49 -26.62 27.45
C ILE A 75 -4.18 -25.32 26.98
N ALA A 76 -3.41 -24.34 26.48
CA ALA A 76 -3.97 -23.09 26.00
C ALA A 76 -4.90 -23.31 24.79
N PHE A 77 -4.52 -24.18 23.86
CA PHE A 77 -5.32 -24.52 22.69
C PHE A 77 -6.64 -25.22 23.06
N GLU A 78 -6.60 -26.19 23.97
CA GLU A 78 -7.81 -26.87 24.48
C GLU A 78 -8.76 -25.89 25.18
N LYS A 79 -8.22 -24.90 25.92
CA LYS A 79 -9.02 -23.84 26.53
C LYS A 79 -9.74 -22.98 25.48
N ILE A 80 -9.03 -22.52 24.45
CA ILE A 80 -9.61 -21.72 23.36
C ILE A 80 -10.74 -22.48 22.66
N LEU A 81 -10.51 -23.76 22.32
CA LEU A 81 -11.54 -24.59 21.66
C LEU A 81 -12.79 -24.79 22.52
N LYS A 82 -12.65 -24.82 23.84
CA LYS A 82 -13.78 -24.93 24.76
C LYS A 82 -14.56 -23.63 24.88
N GLU A 83 -13.91 -22.47 24.81
CA GLU A 83 -14.55 -21.15 24.85
C GLU A 83 -15.33 -20.80 23.56
N LEU A 84 -14.94 -21.41 22.43
CA LEU A 84 -15.60 -21.24 21.12
C LEU A 84 -16.74 -22.24 20.84
N ARG A 85 -17.06 -23.13 21.79
CA ARG A 85 -18.18 -24.07 21.71
C ARG A 85 -19.42 -23.53 22.40
#